data_AF-A0A1E5P415-F1
#
_entry.id   AF-A0A1E5P415-F1
#
_cell.length_a   1.000
_cell.length_b   1.000
_cell.length_c   1.000
_cell.angle_alpha   90.00
_cell.angle_beta   90.00
_cell.angle_gamma   90.00
#
_symmetry.space_group_name_H-M   'P 1'
#
loop_
_entity.id
_entity.type
_entity.pdbx_description
1 polymer ?
#
loop_
_entity_poly.entity_id
_entity_poly.type
_entity_poly.pdbx_seq_one_letter_code
_entity_poly.pdbx_strand_id
1 'polypeptide(L)'
;MSYPVQQNIPDEFDDELDLPEPGGNKAAVAKARAQLGKHKGAASAANAQYNRAKAEAARQTAKLGKKGLSIKEKAAAANARKRAMGVMASSVKARDAAVKAQTAAQGKVYEANGQFDKLLKGANRDAYMALKSLFSQYGLGSLAGKIFEYVKQGYGADTIGLLLQDTKEYKERFAANEVRAKAGLPVLNPAEYLSAESAYRQILNSAGLPKGFYDNPADFRSWIAGDVSPTEIKGRVDLAVEATQQANPSYKQALYKMYGIAEADLTAYFLDRKRAEPLLKKQATAAAIGAAALRRGFGANRTDLEGYATLGITGAQAEEGYGRIAEGFETMLGLAGRYGSSWSQKDAEQDVFTPGAARTVGSENAAEKGKRLKSQERAMFAGGRGSSSQGLNAGYRQT
;
A
#
# COMPACT_ATOMS: atom_id res chain seq x y z
N MET A 1 12.25 37.76 32.41
CA MET A 1 11.82 38.05 31.02
C MET A 1 12.22 36.87 30.17
N SER A 2 11.26 36.06 29.70
CA SER A 2 11.52 34.90 28.85
C SER A 2 10.56 35.00 27.67
N TYR A 3 11.12 35.17 26.47
CA TYR A 3 10.38 35.18 25.23
C TYR A 3 10.13 33.73 24.80
N PRO A 4 8.91 33.34 24.40
CA PRO A 4 8.72 32.05 23.76
C PRO A 4 9.28 32.11 22.33
N VAL A 5 10.24 31.23 22.03
CA VAL A 5 10.72 30.97 20.67
C VAL A 5 9.54 30.41 19.87
N GLN A 6 8.96 31.22 18.99
CA GLN A 6 8.12 30.72 17.92
C GLN A 6 9.03 29.96 16.95
N GLN A 7 8.87 28.64 16.87
CA GLN A 7 9.38 27.89 15.73
C GLN A 7 8.61 28.38 14.49
N ASN A 8 9.27 29.26 13.74
CA ASN A 8 8.81 29.73 12.45
C ASN A 8 9.12 28.62 11.46
N ILE A 9 8.13 27.76 11.18
CA ILE A 9 8.20 26.80 10.08
C ILE A 9 7.78 27.58 8.83
N PRO A 10 8.66 27.71 7.80
CA PRO A 10 8.34 28.42 6.57
C PRO A 10 7.15 27.78 5.83
N ASP A 11 6.27 28.60 5.24
CA ASP A 11 5.04 28.17 4.54
C ASP A 11 5.31 27.21 3.35
N GLU A 12 6.55 27.14 2.87
CA GLU A 12 7.02 26.27 1.78
C GLU A 12 7.22 24.80 2.18
N PHE A 13 7.04 24.44 3.46
CA PHE A 13 7.14 23.06 3.95
C PHE A 13 5.80 22.45 4.42
N ASP A 14 4.66 23.11 4.20
CA ASP A 14 3.34 22.61 4.65
C ASP A 14 2.73 21.56 3.69
N ASP A 15 3.32 21.36 2.49
CA ASP A 15 2.73 20.53 1.42
C ASP A 15 3.54 19.30 0.96
N GLU A 16 4.71 18.97 1.54
CA GLU A 16 5.44 17.75 1.18
C GLU A 16 5.87 16.92 2.39
N LEU A 17 4.94 16.09 2.85
CA LEU A 17 5.24 14.85 3.59
C LEU A 17 4.18 13.81 3.18
N ASP A 18 4.15 13.48 1.88
CA ASP A 18 3.43 12.32 1.37
C ASP A 18 4.25 11.05 1.68
N LEU A 19 4.30 10.71 2.96
CA LEU A 19 4.78 9.40 3.40
C LEU A 19 3.68 8.38 3.06
N PRO A 20 4.02 7.21 2.50
CA PRO A 20 3.04 6.21 2.08
C PRO A 20 2.12 5.83 3.26
N GLU A 21 0.83 6.17 3.11
CA GLU A 21 -0.18 6.01 4.17
C GLU A 21 -0.47 4.53 4.47
N PRO A 22 -0.28 4.05 5.71
CA PRO A 22 -0.80 2.76 6.12
C PRO A 22 -2.30 2.86 6.39
N GLY A 23 -3.12 2.35 5.46
CA GLY A 23 -4.41 1.70 5.80
C GLY A 23 -5.63 2.58 6.11
N GLY A 24 -5.74 3.81 5.60
CA GLY A 24 -6.96 4.62 5.70
C GLY A 24 -8.00 4.27 4.62
N ASN A 25 -9.30 4.24 4.97
CA ASN A 25 -10.37 4.15 3.97
C ASN A 25 -10.38 5.44 3.13
N LYS A 26 -9.88 5.38 1.88
CA LYS A 26 -9.77 6.53 0.97
C LYS A 26 -11.05 7.36 0.85
N ALA A 27 -12.22 6.73 0.87
CA ALA A 27 -13.51 7.43 0.84
C ALA A 27 -13.80 8.18 2.14
N ALA A 28 -13.46 7.60 3.29
CA ALA A 28 -13.57 8.27 4.59
C ALA A 28 -12.62 9.47 4.69
N VAL A 29 -11.38 9.31 4.19
CA VAL A 29 -10.39 10.40 4.14
C VAL A 29 -10.89 11.55 3.27
N ALA A 30 -11.37 11.26 2.05
CA ALA A 30 -11.91 12.27 1.15
C ALA A 30 -13.09 13.04 1.79
N LYS A 31 -14.01 12.32 2.44
CA LYS A 31 -15.14 12.92 3.17
C LYS A 31 -14.67 13.81 4.32
N ALA A 32 -13.70 13.36 5.12
CA ALA A 32 -13.14 14.14 6.23
C ALA A 32 -12.44 15.42 5.73
N ARG A 33 -11.63 15.31 4.66
CA ARG A 33 -10.97 16.47 4.02
C ARG A 33 -11.97 17.48 3.49
N ALA A 34 -13.06 17.03 2.85
CA ALA A 34 -14.12 17.92 2.39
C ALA A 34 -14.81 18.67 3.55
N GLN A 35 -15.06 18.00 4.68
CA GLN A 35 -15.59 18.66 5.88
C GLN A 35 -14.60 19.68 6.46
N LEU A 36 -13.32 19.33 6.54
CA LEU A 36 -12.27 20.25 6.98
C LEU A 36 -12.22 21.51 6.10
N GLY A 37 -12.32 21.37 4.77
CA GLY A 37 -12.36 22.50 3.84
C GLY A 37 -13.49 23.49 4.16
N LYS A 38 -14.70 22.98 4.44
CA LYS A 38 -15.85 23.81 4.86
C LYS A 38 -15.58 24.57 6.16
N HIS A 39 -15.01 23.88 7.16
CA HIS A 39 -14.71 24.51 8.44
C HIS A 39 -13.54 25.50 8.38
N LYS A 40 -12.52 25.25 7.55
CA LYS A 40 -11.46 26.22 7.24
C LYS A 40 -12.06 27.51 6.64
N GLY A 41 -12.97 27.37 5.67
CA GLY A 41 -13.69 28.51 5.09
C GLY A 41 -14.50 29.30 6.13
N ALA A 42 -15.26 28.61 6.99
CA ALA A 42 -16.04 29.24 8.05
C ALA A 42 -15.15 29.96 9.10
N ALA A 43 -14.03 29.37 9.50
CA ALA A 43 -13.08 29.98 10.42
C ALA A 43 -12.43 31.24 9.83
N SER A 44 -12.04 31.20 8.55
CA SER A 44 -11.52 32.36 7.82
C SER A 44 -12.54 33.50 7.77
N ALA A 45 -13.81 33.19 7.42
CA ALA A 45 -14.89 34.17 7.40
C ALA A 45 -15.16 34.79 8.78
N ALA A 46 -15.21 33.97 9.84
CA ALA A 46 -15.41 34.45 11.20
C ALA A 46 -14.24 35.33 11.69
N ASN A 47 -13.00 34.99 11.32
CA ASN A 47 -11.83 35.80 11.64
C ASN A 47 -11.85 37.16 10.91
N ALA A 48 -12.27 37.17 9.64
CA ALA A 48 -12.46 38.42 8.88
C ALA A 48 -13.55 39.31 9.52
N GLN A 49 -14.67 38.72 9.98
CA GLN A 49 -15.72 39.45 10.69
C GLN A 49 -15.22 40.04 12.01
N TYR A 50 -14.44 39.26 12.78
CA TYR A 50 -13.79 39.74 13.99
C TYR A 50 -12.87 40.94 13.72
N ASN A 51 -12.01 40.85 12.69
CA ASN A 51 -11.10 41.94 12.34
C ASN A 51 -11.85 43.22 11.93
N ARG A 52 -12.95 43.09 11.16
CA ARG A 52 -13.82 44.23 10.81
C ARG A 52 -14.47 44.84 12.06
N ALA A 53 -15.03 44.02 12.94
CA ALA A 53 -15.67 44.49 14.18
C ALA A 53 -14.67 45.16 15.13
N LYS A 54 -13.44 44.63 15.23
CA LYS A 54 -12.34 45.21 16.00
C LYS A 54 -11.94 46.58 15.44
N ALA A 55 -11.78 46.70 14.12
CA ALA A 55 -11.46 47.96 13.47
C ALA A 55 -12.56 49.01 13.69
N GLU A 56 -13.83 48.61 13.61
CA GLU A 56 -14.96 49.50 13.85
C GLU A 56 -15.04 49.95 15.32
N ALA A 57 -14.84 49.04 16.27
CA ALA A 57 -14.77 49.39 17.69
C ALA A 57 -13.64 50.39 17.98
N ALA A 58 -12.47 50.25 17.32
CA ALA A 58 -11.37 51.19 17.42
C ALA A 58 -11.74 52.56 16.81
N ARG A 59 -12.36 52.59 15.63
CA ARG A 59 -12.84 53.83 14.98
C ARG A 59 -13.84 54.58 15.85
N GLN A 60 -14.82 53.89 16.43
CA GLN A 60 -15.83 54.51 17.29
C GLN A 60 -15.23 55.00 18.62
N THR A 61 -14.22 54.29 19.14
CA THR A 61 -13.45 54.76 20.31
C THR A 61 -12.67 56.04 19.99
N ALA A 62 -12.02 56.11 18.83
CA ALA A 62 -11.32 57.32 18.38
C ALA A 62 -12.26 58.51 18.15
N LYS A 63 -13.45 58.28 17.57
CA LYS A 63 -14.48 59.31 17.38
C LYS A 63 -14.93 59.92 18.71
N LEU A 64 -15.17 59.09 19.74
CA LEU A 64 -15.56 59.55 21.06
C LEU A 64 -14.48 60.43 21.73
N GLY A 65 -13.20 60.20 21.42
CA GLY A 65 -12.08 60.96 21.94
C GLY A 65 -11.79 62.29 21.22
N LYS A 66 -12.53 62.66 20.17
CA LYS A 66 -12.30 63.93 19.45
C LYS A 66 -12.64 65.15 20.32
N LYS A 67 -11.74 66.14 20.31
CA LYS A 67 -11.97 67.45 20.95
C LYS A 67 -13.02 68.25 20.15
N GLY A 68 -13.79 69.10 20.82
CA GLY A 68 -14.78 69.99 20.19
C GLY A 68 -16.17 69.39 19.96
N LEU A 69 -16.45 68.17 20.42
CA LEU A 69 -17.78 67.56 20.30
C LEU A 69 -18.80 68.21 21.25
N SER A 70 -20.01 68.49 20.72
CA SER A 70 -21.18 68.86 21.52
C SER A 70 -21.66 67.70 22.40
N ILE A 71 -22.51 67.99 23.38
CA ILE A 71 -23.09 66.99 24.30
C ILE A 71 -23.86 65.90 23.52
N LYS A 72 -24.67 66.30 22.53
CA LYS A 72 -25.45 65.35 21.71
C LYS A 72 -24.54 64.43 20.89
N GLU A 73 -23.47 64.97 20.31
CA GLU A 73 -22.51 64.18 19.52
C GLU A 73 -21.71 63.21 20.39
N LYS A 74 -21.31 63.61 21.61
CA LYS A 74 -20.68 62.71 22.58
C LYS A 74 -21.60 61.54 22.96
N ALA A 75 -22.88 61.81 23.22
CA ALA A 75 -23.85 60.76 23.54
C ALA A 75 -24.06 59.78 22.37
N ALA A 76 -24.16 60.29 21.14
CA ALA A 76 -24.27 59.46 19.94
C ALA A 76 -23.01 58.59 19.73
N ALA A 77 -21.82 59.16 19.86
CA ALA A 77 -20.55 58.43 19.74
C ALA A 77 -20.38 57.35 20.83
N ALA A 78 -20.81 57.62 22.07
CA ALA A 78 -20.78 56.64 23.15
C ALA A 78 -21.68 55.43 22.87
N ASN A 79 -22.90 55.67 22.36
CA ASN A 79 -23.82 54.61 21.96
C ASN A 79 -23.28 53.79 20.77
N ALA A 80 -22.69 54.46 19.77
CA ALA A 80 -22.07 53.79 18.63
C ALA A 80 -20.88 52.91 19.06
N ARG A 81 -20.02 53.40 19.98
CA ARG A 81 -18.94 52.60 20.57
C ARG A 81 -19.48 51.39 21.32
N LYS A 82 -20.50 51.54 22.16
CA LYS A 82 -21.12 50.43 22.90
C LYS A 82 -21.64 49.34 21.95
N ARG A 83 -22.32 49.73 20.88
CA ARG A 83 -22.79 48.79 19.83
C ARG A 83 -21.63 48.09 19.14
N ALA A 84 -20.59 48.84 18.73
CA ALA A 84 -19.42 48.27 18.06
C ALA A 84 -18.66 47.28 18.95
N MET A 85 -18.50 47.58 20.25
CA MET A 85 -17.90 46.65 21.22
C MET A 85 -18.78 45.41 21.44
N GLY A 86 -20.10 45.54 21.44
CA GLY A 86 -21.02 44.39 21.49
C GLY A 86 -20.88 43.46 20.28
N VAL A 87 -20.79 44.04 19.07
CA VAL A 87 -20.53 43.27 17.84
C VAL A 87 -19.16 42.59 17.91
N MET A 88 -18.12 43.29 18.36
CA MET A 88 -16.79 42.70 18.55
C MET A 88 -16.81 41.52 19.54
N ALA A 89 -17.51 41.63 20.68
CA ALA A 89 -17.63 40.54 21.63
C ALA A 89 -18.35 39.31 21.03
N SER A 90 -19.42 39.55 20.25
CA SER A 90 -20.13 38.47 19.55
C SER A 90 -19.28 37.79 18.46
N SER A 91 -18.44 38.55 17.75
CA SER A 91 -17.57 38.01 16.70
C SER A 91 -16.40 37.21 17.27
N VAL A 92 -15.91 37.52 18.47
CA VAL A 92 -14.95 36.65 19.19
C VAL A 92 -15.55 35.27 19.45
N LYS A 93 -16.77 35.21 20.01
CA LYS A 93 -17.46 33.93 20.27
C LYS A 93 -17.66 33.12 18.99
N ALA A 94 -18.09 33.77 17.91
CA ALA A 94 -18.28 33.12 16.61
C ALA A 94 -16.95 32.60 16.04
N ARG A 95 -15.87 33.38 16.13
CA ARG A 95 -14.52 32.97 15.71
C ARG A 95 -14.05 31.76 16.50
N ASP A 96 -14.14 31.79 17.83
CA ASP A 96 -13.65 30.70 18.68
C ASP A 96 -14.44 29.40 18.44
N ALA A 97 -15.76 29.51 18.22
CA ALA A 97 -16.59 28.37 17.82
C ALA A 97 -16.19 27.82 16.44
N ALA A 98 -15.91 28.68 15.47
CA ALA A 98 -15.49 28.27 14.13
C ALA A 98 -14.10 27.60 14.13
N VAL A 99 -13.15 28.14 14.89
CA VAL A 99 -11.81 27.54 15.08
C VAL A 99 -11.94 26.19 15.78
N LYS A 100 -12.75 26.07 16.83
CA LYS A 100 -13.01 24.78 17.49
C LYS A 100 -13.59 23.74 16.52
N ALA A 101 -14.52 24.15 15.67
CA ALA A 101 -15.10 23.26 14.65
C ALA A 101 -14.06 22.84 13.59
N GLN A 102 -13.18 23.75 13.18
CA GLN A 102 -12.05 23.45 12.30
C GLN A 102 -11.09 22.44 12.93
N THR A 103 -10.70 22.63 14.20
CA THR A 103 -9.83 21.70 14.92
C THR A 103 -10.47 20.32 15.07
N ALA A 104 -11.77 20.25 15.38
CA ALA A 104 -12.49 18.98 15.44
C ALA A 104 -12.55 18.27 14.07
N ALA A 105 -12.75 19.03 12.98
CA ALA A 105 -12.73 18.49 11.63
C ALA A 105 -11.32 18.00 11.23
N GLN A 106 -10.26 18.70 11.64
CA GLN A 106 -8.88 18.27 11.45
C GLN A 106 -8.62 16.95 12.19
N GLY A 107 -9.14 16.80 13.40
CA GLY A 107 -9.04 15.55 14.16
C GLY A 107 -9.64 14.35 13.41
N LYS A 108 -10.79 14.53 12.75
CA LYS A 108 -11.40 13.48 11.92
C LYS A 108 -10.55 13.07 10.72
N VAL A 109 -9.75 13.99 10.17
CA VAL A 109 -8.79 13.67 9.10
C VAL A 109 -7.67 12.80 9.66
N TYR A 110 -7.11 13.14 10.81
CA TYR A 110 -6.07 12.32 11.45
C TYR A 110 -6.58 10.91 11.77
N GLU A 111 -7.82 10.79 12.27
CA GLU A 111 -8.44 9.51 12.56
C GLU A 111 -8.63 8.67 11.29
N ALA A 112 -9.16 9.28 10.22
CA ALA A 112 -9.35 8.60 8.94
C ALA A 112 -8.03 8.14 8.28
N ASN A 113 -6.94 8.86 8.55
CA ASN A 113 -5.59 8.56 8.09
C ASN A 113 -4.81 7.61 9.02
N GLY A 114 -5.41 7.13 10.11
CA GLY A 114 -4.71 6.30 11.10
C GLY A 114 -3.61 7.03 11.90
N GLN A 115 -3.58 8.38 11.84
CA GLN A 115 -2.64 9.25 12.55
C GLN A 115 -3.13 9.53 13.99
N PHE A 116 -3.48 8.47 14.71
CA PHE A 116 -4.09 8.57 16.04
C PHE A 116 -3.17 9.22 17.09
N ASP A 117 -1.84 9.19 16.90
CA ASP A 117 -0.88 9.86 17.76
C ASP A 117 -1.05 11.39 17.77
N LYS A 118 -1.50 11.98 16.66
CA LYS A 118 -1.80 13.42 16.55
C LYS A 118 -3.06 13.83 17.34
N LEU A 119 -3.87 12.86 17.76
CA LEU A 119 -5.10 13.07 18.52
C LEU A 119 -4.90 12.95 20.04
N LEU A 120 -3.72 12.50 20.46
CA LEU A 120 -3.38 12.27 21.86
C LEU A 120 -2.30 13.25 22.32
N LYS A 121 -2.21 13.46 23.65
CA LYS A 121 -1.21 14.33 24.28
C LYS A 121 -0.69 13.71 25.57
N GLY A 122 0.52 14.07 25.96
CA GLY A 122 1.16 13.62 27.20
C GLY A 122 1.20 12.09 27.31
N ALA A 123 1.00 11.59 28.54
CA ALA A 123 1.07 10.16 28.85
C ALA A 123 0.18 9.27 27.95
N ASN A 124 -0.98 9.76 27.52
CA ASN A 124 -1.86 9.01 26.62
C ASN A 124 -1.22 8.78 25.25
N ARG A 125 -0.51 9.79 24.72
CA ARG A 125 0.22 9.67 23.44
C ARG A 125 1.37 8.67 23.58
N ASP A 126 2.11 8.76 24.67
CA ASP A 126 3.28 7.92 24.91
C ASP A 126 2.86 6.44 25.08
N ALA A 127 1.81 6.19 25.87
CA ALA A 127 1.22 4.86 26.03
C ALA A 127 0.71 4.29 24.69
N TYR A 128 0.00 5.11 23.91
CA TYR A 128 -0.44 4.72 22.57
C TYR A 128 0.73 4.35 21.66
N MET A 129 1.79 5.16 21.63
CA MET A 129 2.96 4.90 20.79
C MET A 129 3.70 3.63 21.20
N ALA A 130 3.87 3.41 22.51
CA ALA A 130 4.49 2.21 23.04
C ALA A 130 3.71 0.95 22.64
N LEU A 131 2.39 0.94 22.88
CA LEU A 131 1.51 -0.17 22.52
C LEU A 131 1.44 -0.38 21.01
N LYS A 132 1.31 0.69 20.22
CA LYS A 132 1.31 0.61 18.75
C LYS A 132 2.60 -0.05 18.26
N SER A 133 3.75 0.35 18.79
CA SER A 133 5.05 -0.24 18.42
C SER A 133 5.11 -1.72 18.79
N LEU A 134 4.75 -2.06 20.03
CA LEU A 134 4.76 -3.43 20.54
C LEU A 134 3.87 -4.36 19.69
N PHE A 135 2.62 -3.99 19.46
CA PHE A 135 1.69 -4.79 18.68
C PHE A 135 2.06 -4.83 17.20
N SER A 136 2.69 -3.79 16.66
CA SER A 136 3.24 -3.82 15.30
C SER A 136 4.35 -4.86 15.16
N GLN A 137 5.25 -4.98 16.15
CA GLN A 137 6.28 -6.02 16.18
C GLN A 137 5.68 -7.43 16.21
N TYR A 138 4.48 -7.58 16.78
CA TYR A 138 3.74 -8.85 16.79
C TYR A 138 3.01 -9.15 15.47
N GLY A 139 3.05 -8.24 14.50
CA GLY A 139 2.25 -8.33 13.27
C GLY A 139 0.79 -7.93 13.47
N LEU A 140 0.48 -7.19 14.53
CA LEU A 140 -0.85 -6.73 14.92
C LEU A 140 -1.02 -5.21 14.78
N GLY A 141 -0.36 -4.61 13.79
CA GLY A 141 -0.45 -3.15 13.53
C GLY A 141 -1.87 -2.66 13.22
N SER A 142 -2.76 -3.53 12.74
CA SER A 142 -4.18 -3.24 12.52
C SER A 142 -4.93 -2.88 13.81
N LEU A 143 -4.42 -3.31 14.98
CA LEU A 143 -5.01 -2.99 16.28
C LEU A 143 -4.76 -1.55 16.74
N ALA A 144 -3.98 -0.74 16.00
CA ALA A 144 -3.72 0.65 16.32
C ALA A 144 -5.00 1.46 16.59
N GLY A 145 -6.06 1.26 15.81
CA GLY A 145 -7.35 1.92 16.04
C GLY A 145 -7.98 1.56 17.39
N LYS A 146 -8.01 0.26 17.73
CA LYS A 146 -8.53 -0.21 19.03
C LYS A 146 -7.68 0.27 20.21
N ILE A 147 -6.35 0.30 20.06
CA ILE A 147 -5.44 0.87 21.08
C ILE A 147 -5.83 2.33 21.34
N PHE A 148 -6.03 3.13 20.28
CA PHE A 148 -6.44 4.52 20.41
C PHE A 148 -7.79 4.68 21.13
N GLU A 149 -8.79 3.86 20.79
CA GLU A 149 -10.09 3.86 21.46
C GLU A 149 -9.97 3.57 22.95
N TYR A 150 -9.17 2.57 23.34
CA TYR A 150 -8.96 2.21 24.73
C TYR A 150 -8.18 3.27 25.51
N VAL A 151 -7.18 3.91 24.90
CA VAL A 151 -6.49 5.05 25.50
C VAL A 151 -7.47 6.22 25.75
N LYS A 152 -8.39 6.48 24.81
CA LYS A 152 -9.44 7.50 25.01
C LYS A 152 -10.42 7.17 26.13
N GLN A 153 -10.66 5.89 26.40
CA GLN A 153 -11.47 5.43 27.52
C GLN A 153 -10.73 5.52 28.88
N GLY A 154 -9.44 5.89 28.86
CA GLY A 154 -8.64 6.08 30.07
C GLY A 154 -8.02 4.81 30.63
N TYR A 155 -8.00 3.71 29.85
CA TYR A 155 -7.34 2.49 30.28
C TYR A 155 -5.82 2.63 30.31
N GLY A 156 -5.19 2.03 31.32
CA GLY A 156 -3.73 1.93 31.42
C GLY A 156 -3.16 0.89 30.45
N ALA A 157 -1.87 0.99 30.16
CA ALA A 157 -1.23 0.16 29.12
C ALA A 157 -1.40 -1.35 29.35
N ASP A 158 -1.31 -1.81 30.60
CA ASP A 158 -1.46 -3.22 30.95
C ASP A 158 -2.88 -3.73 30.69
N THR A 159 -3.90 -2.95 31.08
CA THR A 159 -5.31 -3.26 30.82
C THR A 159 -5.59 -3.31 29.33
N ILE A 160 -5.02 -2.37 28.56
CA ILE A 160 -5.14 -2.37 27.10
C ILE A 160 -4.51 -3.63 26.52
N GLY A 161 -3.31 -3.99 26.97
CA GLY A 161 -2.62 -5.21 26.56
C GLY A 161 -3.49 -6.45 26.73
N LEU A 162 -4.14 -6.59 27.90
CA LEU A 162 -5.06 -7.70 28.18
C LEU A 162 -6.31 -7.69 27.29
N LEU A 163 -6.99 -6.54 27.16
CA LEU A 163 -8.18 -6.42 26.32
C LEU A 163 -7.91 -6.71 24.84
N LEU A 164 -6.70 -6.43 24.37
CA LEU A 164 -6.31 -6.73 23.00
C LEU A 164 -6.11 -8.22 22.76
N GLN A 165 -5.79 -9.02 23.79
CA GLN A 165 -5.67 -10.47 23.64
C GLN A 165 -7.00 -11.14 23.28
N ASP A 166 -8.11 -10.51 23.65
CA ASP A 166 -9.44 -11.00 23.33
C ASP A 166 -9.92 -10.67 21.91
N THR A 167 -9.18 -9.82 21.20
CA THR A 167 -9.53 -9.45 19.84
C THR A 167 -9.34 -10.61 18.87
N LYS A 168 -10.19 -10.66 17.84
CA LYS A 168 -10.10 -11.66 16.78
C LYS A 168 -8.72 -11.65 16.12
N GLU A 169 -8.18 -10.48 15.85
CA GLU A 169 -6.89 -10.30 15.19
C GLU A 169 -5.75 -10.92 16.02
N TYR A 170 -5.77 -10.73 17.35
CA TYR A 170 -4.79 -11.32 18.25
C TYR A 170 -4.92 -12.84 18.30
N LYS A 171 -6.15 -13.36 18.48
CA LYS A 171 -6.42 -14.80 18.52
C LYS A 171 -6.00 -15.50 17.22
N GLU A 172 -6.22 -14.86 16.07
CA GLU A 172 -5.76 -15.38 14.78
C GLU A 172 -4.23 -15.38 14.65
N ARG A 173 -3.54 -14.34 15.16
CA ARG A 173 -2.07 -14.26 15.10
C ARG A 173 -1.40 -15.36 15.92
N PHE A 174 -1.97 -15.66 17.09
CA PHE A 174 -1.43 -16.63 18.06
C PHE A 174 -2.31 -17.88 18.20
N ALA A 175 -3.00 -18.28 17.13
CA ALA A 175 -4.01 -19.34 17.13
C ALA A 175 -3.52 -20.70 17.68
N ALA A 176 -2.21 -20.99 17.61
CA ALA A 176 -1.69 -22.23 18.18
C ALA A 176 -1.85 -22.30 19.71
N ASN A 177 -1.92 -21.15 20.41
CA ASN A 177 -2.10 -21.11 21.86
C ASN A 177 -3.46 -21.66 22.30
N GLU A 178 -4.51 -21.49 21.52
CA GLU A 178 -5.81 -22.10 21.83
C GLU A 178 -5.74 -23.63 21.77
N VAL A 179 -4.97 -24.18 20.83
CA VAL A 179 -4.75 -25.63 20.71
C VAL A 179 -3.89 -26.13 21.87
N ARG A 180 -2.82 -25.41 22.22
CA ARG A 180 -1.97 -25.72 23.38
C ARG A 180 -2.79 -25.76 24.67
N ALA A 181 -3.60 -24.73 24.91
CA ALA A 181 -4.47 -24.66 26.09
C ALA A 181 -5.45 -25.85 26.16
N LYS A 182 -6.10 -26.19 25.04
CA LYS A 182 -7.01 -27.35 24.95
C LYS A 182 -6.30 -28.69 25.18
N ALA A 183 -5.02 -28.77 24.82
CA ALA A 183 -4.17 -29.93 25.04
C ALA A 183 -3.54 -29.97 26.44
N GLY A 184 -3.83 -29.01 27.33
CA GLY A 184 -3.24 -28.91 28.67
C GLY A 184 -1.77 -28.46 28.66
N LEU A 185 -1.28 -27.93 27.53
CA LEU A 185 0.07 -27.41 27.38
C LEU A 185 0.15 -25.94 27.80
N PRO A 186 1.30 -25.47 28.31
CA PRO A 186 1.51 -24.07 28.62
C PRO A 186 1.29 -23.17 27.39
N VAL A 187 0.50 -22.11 27.58
CA VAL A 187 0.28 -21.06 26.57
C VAL A 187 1.55 -20.23 26.44
N LEU A 188 2.01 -20.03 25.20
CA LEU A 188 3.19 -19.20 24.94
C LEU A 188 2.82 -17.72 25.00
N ASN A 189 3.64 -16.92 25.66
CA ASN A 189 3.51 -15.47 25.55
C ASN A 189 3.93 -15.01 24.12
N PRO A 190 3.59 -13.78 23.70
CA PRO A 190 3.91 -13.30 22.36
C PRO A 190 5.40 -13.39 21.99
N ALA A 191 6.31 -13.11 22.92
CA ALA A 191 7.74 -13.15 22.66
C ALA A 191 8.24 -14.58 22.42
N GLU A 192 7.79 -15.54 23.23
CA GLU A 192 8.11 -16.96 23.08
C GLU A 192 7.59 -17.51 21.75
N TYR A 193 6.34 -17.16 21.40
CA TYR A 193 5.71 -17.59 20.16
C TYR A 193 6.51 -17.10 18.93
N LEU A 194 6.84 -15.81 18.91
CA LEU A 194 7.61 -15.20 17.81
C LEU A 194 9.04 -15.72 17.76
N SER A 195 9.66 -16.00 18.91
CA SER A 195 10.97 -16.62 18.99
C SER A 195 10.98 -18.01 18.35
N ALA A 196 9.97 -18.83 18.65
CA ALA A 196 9.82 -20.15 18.05
C ALA A 196 9.67 -20.05 16.51
N GLU A 197 8.79 -19.17 16.02
CA GLU A 197 8.65 -18.94 14.57
C GLU A 197 9.96 -18.48 13.90
N SER A 198 10.69 -17.58 14.56
CA SER A 198 11.97 -17.07 14.06
C SER A 198 13.01 -18.20 13.97
N ALA A 199 13.10 -19.03 15.00
CA ALA A 199 14.01 -20.16 15.04
C ALA A 199 13.69 -21.18 13.93
N TYR A 200 12.42 -21.54 13.73
CA TYR A 200 12.03 -22.42 12.63
C TYR A 200 12.43 -21.84 11.28
N ARG A 201 12.11 -20.56 11.03
CA ARG A 201 12.44 -19.89 9.77
C ARG A 201 13.95 -19.88 9.53
N GLN A 202 14.74 -19.61 10.56
CA GLN A 202 16.21 -19.60 10.45
C GLN A 202 16.75 -20.99 10.06
N ILE A 203 16.25 -22.06 10.69
CA ILE A 203 16.65 -23.43 10.36
C ILE A 203 16.32 -23.75 8.90
N LEU A 204 15.08 -23.49 8.47
CA LEU A 204 14.62 -23.78 7.12
C LEU A 204 15.39 -22.97 6.06
N ASN A 205 15.64 -21.68 6.33
CA ASN A 205 16.45 -20.82 5.47
C ASN A 205 17.91 -21.30 5.38
N SER A 206 18.49 -21.77 6.50
CA SER A 206 19.87 -22.26 6.51
C SER A 206 20.06 -23.53 5.66
N ALA A 207 19.00 -24.33 5.49
CA ALA A 207 18.98 -25.48 4.60
C ALA A 207 18.65 -25.13 3.14
N GLY A 208 18.47 -23.84 2.82
CA GLY A 208 18.22 -23.36 1.46
C GLY A 208 16.87 -23.76 0.88
N LEU A 209 15.89 -24.10 1.72
CA LEU A 209 14.58 -24.60 1.27
C LEU A 209 13.87 -23.58 0.36
N PRO A 210 13.06 -24.05 -0.60
CA PRO A 210 12.47 -23.19 -1.62
C PRO A 210 11.44 -22.22 -1.03
N LYS A 211 11.39 -21.03 -1.63
CA LYS A 211 10.39 -20.00 -1.32
C LYS A 211 8.97 -20.57 -1.53
N GLY A 212 8.09 -20.31 -0.58
CA GLY A 212 6.70 -20.74 -0.54
C GLY A 212 6.47 -22.05 0.21
N PHE A 213 7.52 -22.67 0.76
CA PHE A 213 7.41 -23.96 1.46
C PHE A 213 7.01 -23.79 2.93
N TYR A 214 7.67 -22.89 3.67
CA TYR A 214 7.42 -22.58 5.08
C TYR A 214 7.79 -21.12 5.36
N ASP A 215 7.05 -20.22 4.72
CA ASP A 215 7.42 -18.81 4.63
C ASP A 215 6.48 -17.93 5.45
N ASN A 216 5.27 -18.43 5.75
CA ASN A 216 4.24 -17.67 6.45
C ASN A 216 4.20 -18.08 7.93
N PRO A 217 3.94 -17.13 8.85
CA PRO A 217 3.75 -17.46 10.28
C PRO A 217 2.68 -18.54 10.52
N ALA A 218 1.65 -18.58 9.67
CA ALA A 218 0.59 -19.59 9.73
C ALA A 218 1.10 -21.03 9.52
N ASP A 219 2.22 -21.20 8.81
CA ASP A 219 2.80 -22.51 8.51
C ASP A 219 3.36 -23.19 9.76
N PHE A 220 3.78 -22.41 10.76
CA PHE A 220 4.37 -22.91 12.00
C PHE A 220 3.34 -23.25 13.07
N ARG A 221 2.05 -22.94 12.84
CA ARG A 221 0.99 -23.12 13.83
C ARG A 221 0.88 -24.56 14.32
N SER A 222 0.97 -25.54 13.42
CA SER A 222 0.89 -26.95 13.80
C SER A 222 2.09 -27.41 14.64
N TRP A 223 3.28 -26.88 14.36
CA TRP A 223 4.49 -27.20 15.12
C TRP A 223 4.42 -26.59 16.52
N ILE A 224 4.02 -25.32 16.62
CA ILE A 224 3.84 -24.64 17.90
C ILE A 224 2.71 -25.30 18.71
N ALA A 225 1.61 -25.65 18.06
CA ALA A 225 0.48 -26.32 18.72
C ALA A 225 0.86 -27.71 19.27
N GLY A 226 1.72 -28.43 18.56
CA GLY A 226 2.21 -29.76 18.94
C GLY A 226 3.48 -29.77 19.80
N ASP A 227 3.92 -28.61 20.31
CA ASP A 227 5.15 -28.47 21.13
C ASP A 227 6.44 -28.97 20.47
N VAL A 228 6.49 -28.92 19.14
CA VAL A 228 7.66 -29.35 18.37
C VAL A 228 8.79 -28.34 18.59
N SER A 229 9.92 -28.76 19.12
CA SER A 229 11.03 -27.85 19.42
C SER A 229 11.81 -27.45 18.16
N PRO A 230 12.52 -26.30 18.15
CA PRO A 230 13.44 -25.94 17.06
C PRO A 230 14.51 -27.02 16.81
N THR A 231 15.02 -27.68 17.85
CA THR A 231 15.98 -28.78 17.71
C THR A 231 15.40 -29.97 16.96
N GLU A 232 14.12 -30.29 17.21
CA GLU A 232 13.43 -31.36 16.48
C GLU A 232 13.24 -31.01 15.00
N ILE A 233 12.84 -29.77 14.70
CA ILE A 233 12.77 -29.29 13.31
C ILE A 233 14.13 -29.36 12.64
N LYS A 234 15.20 -28.96 13.35
CA LYS A 234 16.58 -29.09 12.84
C LYS A 234 16.92 -30.54 12.52
N GLY A 235 16.63 -31.49 13.41
CA GLY A 235 16.89 -32.91 13.16
C GLY A 235 16.13 -33.46 11.95
N ARG A 236 14.86 -33.05 11.77
CA ARG A 236 14.07 -33.42 10.58
C ARG A 236 14.67 -32.85 9.29
N VAL A 237 15.14 -31.60 9.33
CA VAL A 237 15.80 -30.94 8.20
C VAL A 237 17.14 -31.60 7.88
N ASP A 238 17.97 -31.88 8.89
CA ASP A 238 19.26 -32.54 8.72
C ASP A 238 19.07 -33.93 8.07
N LEU A 239 18.08 -34.70 8.50
CA LEU A 239 17.73 -35.99 7.89
C LEU A 239 17.32 -35.84 6.42
N ALA A 240 16.53 -34.81 6.10
CA ALA A 240 16.12 -34.54 4.72
C ALA A 240 17.31 -34.12 3.85
N VAL A 241 18.24 -33.32 4.38
CA VAL A 241 19.48 -32.92 3.70
C VAL A 241 20.36 -34.15 3.45
N GLU A 242 20.52 -35.02 4.45
CA GLU A 242 21.28 -36.26 4.32
C GLU A 242 20.67 -37.17 3.24
N ALA A 243 19.34 -37.36 3.24
CA ALA A 243 18.64 -38.12 2.22
C ALA A 243 18.87 -37.56 0.81
N THR A 244 18.88 -36.22 0.64
CA THR A 244 19.22 -35.57 -0.63
C THR A 244 20.67 -35.81 -1.04
N GLN A 245 21.60 -35.81 -0.09
CA GLN A 245 23.02 -36.06 -0.37
C GLN A 245 23.26 -37.51 -0.79
N GLN A 246 22.60 -38.46 -0.14
CA GLN A 246 22.69 -39.90 -0.43
C GLN A 246 21.93 -40.32 -1.69
N ALA A 247 21.02 -39.48 -2.19
CA ALA A 247 20.29 -39.76 -3.43
C ALA A 247 21.24 -39.91 -4.62
N ASN A 248 20.93 -40.84 -5.52
CA ASN A 248 21.76 -41.18 -6.68
C ASN A 248 22.16 -39.91 -7.49
N PRO A 249 23.46 -39.64 -7.68
CA PRO A 249 23.91 -38.42 -8.35
C PRO A 249 23.41 -38.28 -9.80
N SER A 250 23.34 -39.37 -10.56
CA SER A 250 22.82 -39.37 -11.93
C SER A 250 21.33 -39.04 -11.96
N TYR A 251 20.56 -39.52 -10.98
CA TYR A 251 19.15 -39.19 -10.84
C TYR A 251 18.93 -37.70 -10.53
N LYS A 252 19.70 -37.14 -9.58
CA LYS A 252 19.65 -35.70 -9.27
C LYS A 252 20.01 -34.85 -10.48
N GLN A 253 21.08 -35.23 -11.20
CA GLN A 253 21.50 -34.51 -12.40
C GLN A 253 20.43 -34.56 -13.50
N ALA A 254 19.75 -35.70 -13.68
CA ALA A 254 18.66 -35.83 -14.63
C ALA A 254 17.47 -34.93 -14.24
N LEU A 255 17.05 -34.93 -12.98
CA LEU A 255 15.96 -34.06 -12.48
C LEU A 255 16.28 -32.57 -12.67
N TYR A 256 17.51 -32.16 -12.37
CA TYR A 256 17.94 -30.78 -12.58
C TYR A 256 17.90 -30.41 -14.06
N LYS A 257 18.49 -31.23 -14.94
CA LYS A 257 18.55 -30.96 -16.39
C LYS A 257 17.16 -30.95 -17.05
N MET A 258 16.27 -31.85 -16.63
CA MET A 258 14.97 -32.04 -17.27
C MET A 258 13.88 -31.11 -16.71
N TYR A 259 13.92 -30.83 -15.41
CA TYR A 259 12.83 -30.15 -14.71
C TYR A 259 13.29 -28.94 -13.88
N GLY A 260 14.59 -28.64 -13.85
CA GLY A 260 15.13 -27.54 -13.04
C GLY A 260 15.07 -27.79 -11.54
N ILE A 261 14.79 -29.02 -11.10
CA ILE A 261 14.67 -29.39 -9.68
C ILE A 261 16.07 -29.42 -9.08
N ALA A 262 16.34 -28.51 -8.15
CA ALA A 262 17.62 -28.42 -7.45
C ALA A 262 17.65 -29.32 -6.19
N GLU A 263 18.82 -29.43 -5.56
CA GLU A 263 18.94 -30.22 -4.33
C GLU A 263 18.07 -29.68 -3.18
N ALA A 264 17.93 -28.36 -3.06
CA ALA A 264 17.04 -27.74 -2.08
C ALA A 264 15.57 -28.16 -2.26
N ASP A 265 15.14 -28.33 -3.50
CA ASP A 265 13.79 -28.76 -3.86
C ASP A 265 13.56 -30.25 -3.48
N LEU A 266 14.60 -31.08 -3.63
CA LEU A 266 14.61 -32.47 -3.15
C LEU A 266 14.61 -32.55 -1.62
N THR A 267 15.39 -31.70 -0.94
CA THR A 267 15.39 -31.62 0.52
C THR A 267 14.00 -31.22 1.04
N ALA A 268 13.33 -30.26 0.39
CA ALA A 268 11.96 -29.90 0.72
C ALA A 268 10.99 -31.09 0.54
N TYR A 269 11.17 -31.86 -0.54
CA TYR A 269 10.39 -33.06 -0.81
C TYR A 269 10.57 -34.14 0.26
N PHE A 270 11.80 -34.40 0.69
CA PHE A 270 12.07 -35.37 1.77
C PHE A 270 11.56 -34.87 3.13
N LEU A 271 11.54 -33.56 3.36
CA LEU A 271 11.07 -32.97 4.61
C LEU A 271 9.54 -32.96 4.75
N ASP A 272 8.83 -32.45 3.74
CA ASP A 272 7.37 -32.50 3.66
C ASP A 272 6.91 -32.57 2.20
N ARG A 273 6.72 -33.81 1.74
CA ARG A 273 6.22 -34.10 0.40
C ARG A 273 4.92 -33.39 0.04
N LYS A 274 3.96 -33.30 0.98
CA LYS A 274 2.63 -32.72 0.69
C LYS A 274 2.74 -31.22 0.39
N ARG A 275 3.66 -30.53 1.07
CA ARG A 275 3.96 -29.12 0.80
C ARG A 275 4.88 -28.91 -0.40
N ALA A 276 5.83 -29.82 -0.62
CA ALA A 276 6.80 -29.67 -1.70
C ALA A 276 6.21 -29.94 -3.09
N GLU A 277 5.35 -30.95 -3.24
CA GLU A 277 4.82 -31.38 -4.54
C GLU A 277 4.19 -30.24 -5.38
N PRO A 278 3.32 -29.37 -4.84
CA PRO A 278 2.76 -28.25 -5.61
C PRO A 278 3.84 -27.26 -6.07
N LEU A 279 4.85 -27.00 -5.24
CA LEU A 279 5.96 -26.10 -5.57
C LEU A 279 6.84 -26.69 -6.67
N LEU A 280 7.16 -27.99 -6.58
CA LEU A 280 7.92 -28.71 -7.59
C LEU A 280 7.18 -28.72 -8.94
N LYS A 281 5.87 -29.00 -8.93
CA LYS A 281 5.04 -28.96 -10.15
C LYS A 281 5.09 -27.58 -10.79
N LYS A 282 4.91 -26.52 -9.98
CA LYS A 282 4.98 -25.14 -10.46
C LYS A 282 6.35 -24.81 -11.05
N GLN A 283 7.44 -25.18 -10.39
CA GLN A 283 8.80 -24.97 -10.88
C GLN A 283 9.07 -25.73 -12.18
N ALA A 284 8.66 -27.01 -12.26
CA ALA A 284 8.80 -27.81 -13.47
C ALA A 284 8.01 -27.21 -14.64
N THR A 285 6.79 -26.73 -14.40
CA THR A 285 6.00 -25.99 -15.41
C THR A 285 6.71 -24.70 -15.82
N ALA A 286 7.20 -23.90 -14.86
CA ALA A 286 7.94 -22.67 -15.14
C ALA A 286 9.23 -22.94 -15.96
N ALA A 287 9.94 -24.04 -15.66
CA ALA A 287 11.12 -24.47 -16.41
C ALA A 287 10.75 -24.85 -17.85
N ALA A 288 9.63 -25.55 -18.06
CA ALA A 288 9.15 -25.88 -19.40
C ALA A 288 8.78 -24.62 -20.21
N ILE A 289 8.14 -23.62 -19.59
CA ILE A 289 7.85 -22.32 -20.20
C ILE A 289 9.16 -21.59 -20.53
N GLY A 290 10.12 -21.57 -19.59
CA GLY A 290 11.42 -20.92 -19.79
C GLY A 290 12.24 -21.57 -20.91
N ALA A 291 12.17 -22.90 -21.04
CA ALA A 291 12.80 -23.61 -22.16
C ALA A 291 12.21 -23.19 -23.51
N ALA A 292 10.89 -22.96 -23.59
CA ALA A 292 10.24 -22.44 -24.79
C ALA A 292 10.72 -21.01 -25.13
N ALA A 293 10.86 -20.14 -24.12
CA ALA A 293 11.41 -18.80 -24.29
C ALA A 293 12.85 -18.85 -24.84
N LEU A 294 13.73 -19.63 -24.19
CA LEU A 294 15.14 -19.74 -24.53
C LEU A 294 15.36 -20.32 -25.92
N ARG A 295 14.56 -21.31 -26.34
CA ARG A 295 14.60 -21.87 -27.71
C ARG A 295 14.35 -20.83 -28.79
N ARG A 296 13.63 -19.75 -28.47
CA ARG A 296 13.31 -18.64 -29.39
C ARG A 296 14.21 -17.42 -29.18
N GLY A 297 15.25 -17.53 -28.36
CA GLY A 297 16.19 -16.44 -28.09
C GLY A 297 15.70 -15.41 -27.07
N PHE A 298 14.60 -15.68 -26.36
CA PHE A 298 14.08 -14.82 -25.31
C PHE A 298 14.71 -15.14 -23.95
N GLY A 299 14.77 -14.15 -23.05
CA GLY A 299 15.25 -14.35 -21.69
C GLY A 299 14.29 -15.17 -20.83
N ALA A 300 14.79 -15.89 -19.83
CA ALA A 300 13.98 -16.65 -18.88
C ALA A 300 14.00 -15.98 -17.50
N ASN A 301 12.98 -15.19 -17.17
CA ASN A 301 12.83 -14.60 -15.84
C ASN A 301 12.03 -15.53 -14.92
N ARG A 302 12.68 -16.08 -13.89
CA ARG A 302 12.06 -17.04 -12.96
C ARG A 302 10.72 -16.56 -12.38
N THR A 303 10.64 -15.30 -11.94
CA THR A 303 9.43 -14.75 -11.30
C THR A 303 8.25 -14.70 -12.28
N ASP A 304 8.51 -14.27 -13.52
CA ASP A 304 7.47 -14.15 -14.54
C ASP A 304 6.99 -15.54 -14.99
N LEU A 305 7.93 -16.49 -15.21
CA LEU A 305 7.63 -17.88 -15.58
C LEU A 305 6.83 -18.62 -14.50
N GLU A 306 7.20 -18.45 -13.23
CA GLU A 306 6.43 -18.97 -12.10
C GLU A 306 5.03 -18.32 -12.01
N GLY A 307 4.92 -17.04 -12.37
CA GLY A 307 3.64 -16.35 -12.51
C GLY A 307 2.77 -17.00 -13.58
N TYR A 308 3.31 -17.21 -14.79
CA TYR A 308 2.61 -17.87 -15.89
C TYR A 308 2.18 -19.30 -15.53
N ALA A 309 3.04 -20.07 -14.87
CA ALA A 309 2.71 -21.40 -14.37
C ALA A 309 1.54 -21.36 -13.36
N THR A 310 1.50 -20.35 -12.49
CA THR A 310 0.39 -20.14 -11.54
C THR A 310 -0.93 -19.85 -12.27
N LEU A 311 -0.86 -19.18 -13.42
CA LEU A 311 -2.01 -18.92 -14.29
C LEU A 311 -2.44 -20.14 -15.11
N GLY A 312 -1.78 -21.29 -14.94
CA GLY A 312 -2.12 -22.54 -15.62
C GLY A 312 -1.53 -22.66 -17.03
N ILE A 313 -0.60 -21.78 -17.41
CA ILE A 313 0.08 -21.87 -18.71
C ILE A 313 1.00 -23.08 -18.70
N THR A 314 0.83 -23.94 -19.69
CA THR A 314 1.63 -25.15 -19.87
C THR A 314 2.84 -24.91 -20.77
N GLY A 315 3.83 -25.80 -20.74
CA GLY A 315 4.97 -25.73 -21.66
C GLY A 315 4.56 -25.78 -23.14
N ALA A 316 3.52 -26.53 -23.49
CA ALA A 316 3.01 -26.59 -24.86
C ALA A 316 2.36 -25.25 -25.31
N GLN A 317 1.58 -24.63 -24.42
CA GLN A 317 1.02 -23.30 -24.69
C GLN A 317 2.11 -22.23 -24.75
N ALA A 318 3.19 -22.38 -23.98
CA ALA A 318 4.35 -21.51 -24.04
C ALA A 318 5.11 -21.64 -25.36
N GLU A 319 5.28 -22.85 -25.89
CA GLU A 319 5.87 -23.06 -27.23
C GLU A 319 5.12 -22.31 -28.32
N GLU A 320 3.79 -22.45 -28.34
CA GLU A 320 2.94 -21.73 -29.29
C GLU A 320 3.00 -20.21 -29.05
N GLY A 321 2.93 -19.79 -27.78
CA GLY A 321 3.00 -18.39 -27.38
C GLY A 321 4.29 -17.72 -27.81
N TYR A 322 5.45 -18.29 -27.46
CA TYR A 322 6.75 -17.76 -27.85
C TYR A 322 7.02 -17.88 -29.35
N GLY A 323 6.40 -18.85 -30.04
CA GLY A 323 6.36 -18.87 -31.51
C GLY A 323 5.71 -17.60 -32.08
N ARG A 324 4.51 -17.27 -31.60
CA ARG A 324 3.79 -16.04 -32.01
C ARG A 324 4.54 -14.77 -31.61
N ILE A 325 5.18 -14.76 -30.45
CA ILE A 325 6.01 -13.62 -30.02
C ILE A 325 7.17 -13.45 -31.00
N ALA A 326 7.92 -14.52 -31.31
CA ALA A 326 9.08 -14.46 -32.21
C ALA A 326 8.72 -13.92 -33.61
N GLU A 327 7.57 -14.33 -34.16
CA GLU A 327 7.11 -13.87 -35.49
C GLU A 327 6.85 -12.36 -35.55
N GLY A 328 6.36 -11.77 -34.45
CA GLY A 328 5.92 -10.37 -34.42
C GLY A 328 6.84 -9.41 -33.65
N PHE A 329 7.82 -9.91 -32.91
CA PHE A 329 8.55 -9.12 -31.91
C PHE A 329 9.32 -7.94 -32.52
N GLU A 330 10.14 -8.19 -33.54
CA GLU A 330 10.93 -7.15 -34.21
C GLU A 330 10.04 -6.11 -34.92
N THR A 331 8.91 -6.54 -35.46
CA THR A 331 7.93 -5.62 -36.06
C THR A 331 7.36 -4.69 -35.00
N MET A 332 6.99 -5.23 -33.84
CA MET A 332 6.48 -4.43 -32.73
C MET A 332 7.53 -3.48 -32.15
N LEU A 333 8.81 -3.87 -32.09
CA LEU A 333 9.91 -2.98 -31.74
C LEU A 333 10.02 -1.81 -32.71
N GLY A 334 9.99 -2.09 -34.02
CA GLY A 334 10.03 -1.05 -35.06
C GLY A 334 8.84 -0.09 -34.99
N LEU A 335 7.63 -0.60 -34.77
CA LEU A 335 6.43 0.22 -34.58
C LEU A 335 6.54 1.10 -33.33
N ALA A 336 6.94 0.52 -32.20
CA ALA A 336 7.12 1.27 -30.97
C ALA A 336 8.12 2.40 -31.13
N GLY A 337 9.29 2.11 -31.71
CA GLY A 337 10.31 3.13 -32.00
C GLY A 337 9.82 4.25 -32.91
N ARG A 338 9.07 3.91 -33.98
CA ARG A 338 8.49 4.90 -34.91
C ARG A 338 7.51 5.85 -34.23
N TYR A 339 6.70 5.37 -33.30
CA TYR A 339 5.67 6.17 -32.62
C TYR A 339 6.12 6.70 -31.25
N GLY A 340 7.42 6.74 -30.96
CA GLY A 340 7.95 7.25 -29.70
C GLY A 340 7.50 6.47 -28.46
N SER A 341 7.20 5.19 -28.62
CA SER A 341 6.82 4.27 -27.55
C SER A 341 7.90 3.21 -27.32
N SER A 342 7.71 2.35 -26.31
CA SER A 342 8.59 1.21 -26.05
C SER A 342 7.85 -0.10 -26.30
N TRP A 343 8.56 -1.17 -26.61
CA TRP A 343 8.03 -2.52 -26.56
C TRP A 343 9.11 -3.41 -25.98
N SER A 344 8.74 -4.28 -25.04
CA SER A 344 9.68 -5.15 -24.33
C SER A 344 9.25 -6.60 -24.45
N GLN A 345 10.17 -7.54 -24.19
CA GLN A 345 9.84 -8.96 -24.09
C GLN A 345 8.68 -9.18 -23.10
N LYS A 346 8.73 -8.50 -21.96
CA LYS A 346 7.67 -8.58 -20.94
C LYS A 346 6.32 -8.06 -21.45
N ASP A 347 6.29 -6.98 -22.23
CA ASP A 347 5.05 -6.50 -22.84
C ASP A 347 4.51 -7.53 -23.86
N ALA A 348 5.38 -8.16 -24.65
CA ALA A 348 4.98 -9.19 -25.60
C ALA A 348 4.44 -10.46 -24.93
N GLU A 349 5.11 -10.92 -23.87
CA GLU A 349 4.64 -12.03 -23.07
C GLU A 349 3.30 -11.74 -22.40
N GLN A 350 3.11 -10.52 -21.85
CA GLN A 350 1.84 -10.14 -21.24
C GLN A 350 0.70 -10.04 -22.26
N ASP A 351 0.96 -9.54 -23.48
CA ASP A 351 -0.03 -9.51 -24.57
C ASP A 351 -0.48 -10.93 -24.96
N VAL A 352 0.44 -11.89 -24.99
CA VAL A 352 0.16 -13.27 -25.43
C VAL A 352 -0.40 -14.16 -24.33
N PHE A 353 0.16 -14.08 -23.12
CA PHE A 353 -0.13 -15.00 -22.01
C PHE A 353 -1.15 -14.45 -21.03
N THR A 354 -1.27 -13.13 -20.90
CA THR A 354 -2.17 -12.48 -19.94
C THR A 354 -2.89 -11.28 -20.54
N PRO A 355 -3.59 -11.43 -21.68
CA PRO A 355 -4.25 -10.32 -22.35
C PRO A 355 -5.31 -9.71 -21.43
N GLY A 356 -5.09 -8.47 -20.98
CA GLY A 356 -5.97 -7.75 -20.05
C GLY A 356 -5.43 -7.57 -18.64
N ALA A 357 -4.28 -8.17 -18.29
CA ALA A 357 -3.60 -7.88 -17.03
C ALA A 357 -2.96 -6.47 -17.10
N ALA A 358 -3.50 -5.51 -16.36
CA ALA A 358 -2.92 -4.18 -16.23
C ALA A 358 -1.77 -4.18 -15.22
N ARG A 359 -0.71 -3.42 -15.50
CA ARG A 359 0.48 -3.28 -14.62
C ARG A 359 0.12 -2.60 -13.29
N THR A 360 -0.80 -1.64 -13.33
CA THR A 360 -1.41 -0.95 -12.18
C THR A 360 -2.87 -0.60 -12.50
N VAL A 361 -3.69 -0.38 -11.48
CA VAL A 361 -5.08 0.06 -11.67
C VAL A 361 -5.10 1.39 -12.42
N GLY A 362 -5.62 1.39 -13.65
CA GLY A 362 -5.73 2.58 -14.51
C GLY A 362 -4.58 2.82 -15.50
N SER A 363 -3.59 1.93 -15.61
CA SER A 363 -2.57 2.01 -16.68
C SER A 363 -2.88 1.14 -17.90
N GLU A 364 -2.40 1.56 -19.08
CA GLU A 364 -2.54 0.83 -20.35
C GLU A 364 -1.93 -0.57 -20.20
N ASN A 365 -2.72 -1.62 -20.44
CA ASN A 365 -2.21 -2.99 -20.42
C ASN A 365 -1.43 -3.31 -21.71
N ALA A 366 -0.58 -4.35 -21.67
CA ALA A 366 0.30 -4.66 -22.81
C ALA A 366 -0.47 -4.96 -24.11
N ALA A 367 -1.66 -5.54 -24.00
CA ALA A 367 -2.54 -5.82 -25.14
C ALA A 367 -3.13 -4.54 -25.75
N GLU A 368 -3.55 -3.58 -24.94
CA GLU A 368 -3.99 -2.25 -25.40
C GLU A 368 -2.86 -1.48 -26.07
N LYS A 369 -1.68 -1.48 -25.45
CA LYS A 369 -0.46 -0.89 -26.01
C LYS A 369 -0.15 -1.50 -27.38
N GLY A 370 -0.21 -2.83 -27.48
CA GLY A 370 -0.01 -3.56 -28.74
C GLY A 370 -1.04 -3.20 -29.80
N LYS A 371 -2.33 -3.14 -29.42
CA LYS A 371 -3.43 -2.72 -30.32
C LYS A 371 -3.26 -1.28 -30.79
N ARG A 372 -2.86 -0.36 -29.91
CA ARG A 372 -2.63 1.05 -30.25
C ARG A 372 -1.52 1.20 -31.29
N LEU A 373 -0.37 0.55 -31.08
CA LEU A 373 0.75 0.58 -32.03
C LEU A 373 0.34 0.05 -33.42
N LYS A 374 -0.34 -1.11 -33.46
CA LYS A 374 -0.85 -1.67 -34.72
C LYS A 374 -1.91 -0.77 -35.38
N SER A 375 -2.70 -0.05 -34.59
CA SER A 375 -3.74 0.85 -35.11
C SER A 375 -3.16 2.14 -35.68
N GLN A 376 -2.13 2.70 -35.04
CA GLN A 376 -1.37 3.86 -35.55
C GLN A 376 -0.75 3.53 -36.92
N GLU A 377 -0.18 2.33 -37.06
CA GLU A 377 0.37 1.87 -38.34
C GLU A 377 -0.70 1.75 -39.44
N ARG A 378 -1.85 1.13 -39.14
CA ARG A 378 -2.95 1.03 -40.12
C ARG A 378 -3.48 2.41 -40.54
N ALA A 379 -3.61 3.34 -39.59
CA ALA A 379 -4.09 4.69 -39.88
C ALA A 379 -3.15 5.46 -40.84
N MET A 380 -1.84 5.32 -40.64
CA MET A 380 -0.83 5.93 -41.53
C MET A 380 -0.90 5.37 -42.95
N PHE A 381 -1.12 4.06 -43.13
CA PHE A 381 -1.26 3.47 -44.46
C PHE A 381 -2.62 3.69 -45.12
N ALA A 382 -3.70 3.83 -44.33
CA ALA A 382 -5.02 4.14 -44.85
C ALA A 382 -5.12 5.60 -45.36
N GLY A 383 -4.39 6.53 -44.76
CA GLY A 383 -4.35 7.94 -45.18
C GLY A 383 -3.66 8.20 -46.52
N GLY A 384 -2.84 7.27 -47.02
CA GLY A 384 -2.03 7.45 -48.23
C GLY A 384 -2.72 7.11 -49.57
N ARG A 385 -3.86 6.42 -49.58
CA ARG A 385 -4.51 5.94 -50.84
C ARG A 385 -5.77 6.72 -51.27
N GLY A 386 -6.06 7.85 -50.62
CA GLY A 386 -7.24 8.68 -50.95
C GLY A 386 -7.02 9.79 -51.98
N SER A 387 -5.78 10.06 -52.42
CA SER A 387 -5.45 11.29 -53.17
C SER A 387 -5.13 11.09 -54.66
N SER A 388 -5.16 9.88 -55.21
CA SER A 388 -4.70 9.62 -56.61
C SER A 388 -5.78 9.17 -57.61
N SER A 389 -7.05 9.05 -57.22
CA SER A 389 -8.13 8.61 -58.14
C SER A 389 -8.91 9.76 -58.80
N GLN A 390 -8.64 11.03 -58.47
CA GLN A 390 -9.48 12.16 -58.89
C GLN A 390 -8.82 13.06 -59.95
N GLY A 391 -7.81 12.55 -60.67
CA GLY A 391 -7.02 13.32 -61.65
C GLY A 391 -7.12 12.89 -63.12
N LEU A 392 -7.89 11.85 -63.48
CA LEU A 392 -7.91 11.31 -64.85
C LEU A 392 -9.31 11.24 -65.49
N ASN A 393 -10.19 12.21 -65.25
CA ASN A 393 -11.41 12.35 -66.06
C ASN A 393 -11.88 13.80 -66.28
N ALA A 394 -10.95 14.73 -66.44
CA ALA A 394 -11.23 16.10 -66.87
C ALA A 394 -10.33 16.43 -68.08
N GLY A 395 -10.72 15.93 -69.26
CA GLY A 395 -9.93 16.14 -70.47
C GLY A 395 -10.55 15.55 -71.73
N TYR A 396 -11.85 15.72 -71.94
CA TYR A 396 -12.44 15.61 -73.29
C TYR A 396 -13.72 16.46 -73.37
N ARG A 397 -13.60 17.65 -73.95
CA ARG A 397 -14.70 18.32 -74.67
C ARG A 397 -14.12 19.10 -75.84
N GLN A 398 -14.37 18.58 -77.04
CA GLN A 398 -14.36 19.29 -78.31
C GLN A 398 -15.44 20.38 -78.27
N THR A 399 -15.10 21.59 -78.72
CA THR A 399 -15.44 22.17 -80.04
C THR A 399 -14.67 23.48 -80.20
#